data_AF-A0A927U2L7-F1
#
_entry.id   AF-A0A927U2L7-F1
#
_cell.length_a   1.000
_cell.length_b   1.000
_cell.length_c   1.000
_cell.angle_alpha   90.00
_cell.angle_beta   90.00
_cell.angle_gamma   90.00
#
_symmetry.space_group_name_H-M   'P 1'
#
loop_
_entity.id
_entity.type
_entity.pdbx_description
1 polymer ?
#
loop_
_entity_poly.entity_id
_entity_poly.type
_entity_poly.pdbx_seq_one_letter_code
_entity_poly.pdbx_strand_id
1 'polypeptide(L)' 'MTKGITGKEPNPQIVYADIIDMPHHQSDKHPHMSLYDRAAQFMPFAALTGYEEMINEAADSSKNVD' A
#
# COMPACT_ATOMS: atom_id res chain seq x y z
N MET A 1 16.74 -8.93 -5.75
CA MET A 1 17.02 -7.55 -5.32
C MET A 1 17.52 -7.55 -3.89
N THR A 2 18.83 -7.60 -3.67
CA THR A 2 19.50 -7.00 -2.49
C THR A 2 20.93 -6.66 -2.90
N LYS A 3 21.06 -5.47 -3.48
CA LYS A 3 22.34 -4.87 -3.84
C LYS A 3 22.98 -4.40 -2.52
N GLY A 4 23.61 -5.30 -1.78
CA GLY A 4 24.08 -5.01 -0.41
C GLY A 4 25.05 -6.00 0.21
N ILE A 5 25.50 -7.03 -0.52
CA ILE A 5 26.54 -7.96 -0.04
C ILE A 5 27.85 -7.66 -0.79
N THR A 6 28.26 -6.39 -0.83
CA THR A 6 29.62 -6.01 -1.22
C THR A 6 30.46 -6.07 0.05
N GLY A 7 31.33 -7.08 0.18
CA GLY A 7 32.06 -7.49 1.39
C GLY A 7 33.07 -6.50 1.99
N LYS A 8 32.82 -5.20 1.89
CA LYS A 8 33.56 -4.12 2.57
C LYS A 8 32.66 -3.16 3.36
N GLU A 9 31.33 -3.24 3.19
CA GLU A 9 30.40 -2.39 3.92
C GLU A 9 30.23 -2.92 5.35
N PRO A 10 30.48 -2.10 6.40
CA PRO A 10 30.25 -2.52 7.77
C PRO A 10 28.75 -2.82 7.99
N ASN A 11 28.45 -3.84 8.78
CA ASN A 11 27.08 -4.27 9.06
C ASN A 11 26.26 -3.06 9.57
N PRO A 12 25.17 -2.66 8.88
CA PRO A 12 24.35 -1.51 9.28
C PRO A 12 23.83 -1.60 10.72
N GLN A 13 23.59 -2.81 11.23
CA GLN A 13 23.18 -3.00 12.62
C GLN A 13 24.25 -2.56 13.63
N ILE A 14 25.53 -2.65 13.26
CA ILE A 14 26.65 -2.22 14.10
C ILE A 14 26.88 -0.71 13.94
N VAL A 15 26.81 -0.21 12.70
CA VAL A 15 27.08 1.20 12.38
C VAL A 15 26.06 2.15 13.02
N TYR A 16 24.81 1.71 13.13
CA TYR A 16 23.69 2.52 13.65
C TYR A 16 23.16 2.01 15.00
N ALA A 17 23.95 1.21 15.73
CA ALA A 17 23.53 0.59 16.99
C ALA A 17 23.09 1.61 18.05
N ASP A 18 23.60 2.85 17.98
CA ASP A 18 23.29 3.97 18.86
C ASP A 18 21.94 4.63 18.55
N ILE A 19 21.40 4.46 17.33
CA ILE A 19 20.15 5.09 16.89
C ILE A 19 19.04 4.12 16.52
N ILE A 20 19.33 2.82 16.39
CA ILE A 20 18.37 1.82 15.87
C ILE A 20 17.15 1.62 16.79
N ASP A 21 17.34 1.76 18.10
CA ASP A 21 16.30 1.59 19.12
C ASP A 21 15.70 2.93 19.59
N MET A 22 16.07 4.05 18.96
CA MET A 22 15.50 5.35 19.31
C MET A 22 13.99 5.38 19.05
N PRO A 23 13.21 6.03 19.92
CA PRO A 23 11.78 6.16 19.70
C PRO A 23 11.52 6.86 18.37
N HIS A 24 10.59 6.31 17.59
CA HIS A 24 10.18 6.94 16.34
C HIS A 24 9.51 8.28 16.64
N HIS A 25 10.03 9.35 16.03
CA HIS A 25 9.41 10.66 16.15
C HIS A 25 7.99 10.64 15.60
N GLN A 26 7.04 11.12 16.39
CA GLN A 26 5.68 11.43 15.94
C GLN A 26 5.47 12.93 16.02
N SER A 27 4.83 13.51 15.01
CA SER A 27 4.55 14.94 14.99
C SER A 27 3.39 15.27 15.92
N ASP A 28 3.58 16.23 16.83
CA ASP A 28 2.50 16.73 17.70
C ASP A 28 1.43 17.51 16.92
N LYS A 29 1.80 18.06 15.75
CA LYS A 29 0.94 18.94 14.96
C LYS A 29 0.23 18.22 13.82
N HIS A 30 0.89 17.22 13.24
CA HIS A 30 0.40 16.52 12.05
C HIS A 30 0.12 15.06 12.40
N PRO A 31 -1.14 14.71 12.71
CA PRO A 31 -1.49 13.34 13.03
C PRO A 31 -1.20 12.42 11.83
N HIS A 32 -0.77 11.20 12.13
CA HIS A 32 -0.57 10.19 11.10
C HIS A 32 -1.91 9.80 10.48
N MET A 33 -1.87 9.60 9.16
CA MET A 33 -3.00 9.06 8.42
C MET A 33 -3.29 7.62 8.86
N SER A 34 -4.57 7.28 9.02
CA SER A 34 -4.97 5.92 9.38
C SER A 34 -4.54 4.91 8.31
N LEU A 35 -4.43 3.63 8.67
CA LEU A 35 -4.11 2.57 7.69
C LEU A 35 -5.13 2.51 6.56
N TYR A 36 -6.40 2.74 6.88
CA TYR A 36 -7.50 2.75 5.92
C TYR A 36 -7.36 3.92 4.92
N ASP A 37 -7.16 5.14 5.43
CA ASP A 37 -6.99 6.32 4.58
C ASP A 37 -5.73 6.22 3.71
N ARG A 38 -4.67 5.59 4.24
CA ARG A 38 -3.46 5.29 3.46
C ARG A 38 -3.76 4.30 2.34
N ALA A 39 -4.55 3.26 2.59
CA ALA A 39 -4.95 2.29 1.57
C ALA A 39 -5.80 2.97 0.49
N ALA A 40 -6.69 3.90 0.87
CA ALA A 40 -7.59 4.60 -0.04
C ALA A 40 -6.88 5.34 -1.17
N GLN A 41 -5.70 5.92 -0.91
CA GLN A 41 -4.88 6.59 -1.93
C GLN A 41 -4.47 5.65 -3.08
N PHE A 42 -4.35 4.37 -2.79
CA PHE A 42 -3.96 3.32 -3.73
C PHE A 42 -5.14 2.41 -4.08
N MET A 43 -6.37 2.93 -4.05
CA MET A 43 -7.56 2.24 -4.55
C MET A 43 -7.98 2.78 -5.93
N PRO A 44 -7.20 2.56 -7.02
CA PRO A 44 -7.55 3.06 -8.35
C PRO A 44 -8.85 2.47 -8.91
N PHE A 45 -9.37 1.42 -8.27
CA PHE A 45 -10.58 0.70 -8.65
C PHE A 45 -11.66 0.70 -7.55
N ALA A 46 -11.52 1.50 -6.48
CA ALA A 46 -12.55 1.57 -5.44
C ALA A 46 -13.93 1.98 -6.01
N ALA A 47 -13.95 2.75 -7.10
CA ALA A 47 -15.18 3.14 -7.78
C ALA A 47 -15.84 2.00 -8.60
N LEU A 48 -15.12 0.89 -8.85
CA LEU A 48 -15.65 -0.29 -9.55
C LEU A 48 -16.42 -1.24 -8.63
N THR A 49 -16.61 -0.92 -7.35
CA THR A 49 -17.63 -1.58 -6.54
C THR A 49 -19.01 -1.27 -7.15
N GLY A 50 -19.66 -2.28 -7.74
CA GLY A 50 -20.87 -2.13 -8.58
C GLY A 50 -20.63 -2.45 -10.07
N TYR A 51 -19.38 -2.61 -10.52
CA TYR A 51 -19.09 -3.06 -11.90
C TYR A 51 -19.55 -4.50 -12.15
N GLU A 52 -19.54 -5.36 -11.13
CA GLU A 52 -20.11 -6.70 -11.23
C GLU A 52 -21.61 -6.67 -11.58
N GLU A 53 -22.37 -5.73 -11.01
CA GLU A 53 -23.79 -5.54 -11.33
C GLU A 53 -23.96 -5.09 -12.80
N MET A 54 -23.13 -4.17 -13.28
CA MET A 54 -23.12 -3.74 -14.69
C MET A 54 -22.74 -4.86 -15.66
N ILE A 55 -21.78 -5.73 -15.30
CA ILE A 55 -21.40 -6.90 -16.11
C ILE A 55 -22.58 -7.88 -16.18
N ASN A 56 -23.26 -8.14 -15.06
CA ASN A 56 -24.40 -9.04 -15.03
C ASN A 56 -25.58 -8.51 -15.86
N GLU A 57 -25.89 -7.21 -15.77
CA GLU A 57 -26.94 -6.56 -16.59
C GLU A 57 -26.61 -6.60 -18.09
N ALA A 58 -25.34 -6.36 -18.47
CA ALA A 58 -24.88 -6.49 -19.86
C ALA A 58 -24.95 -7.95 -20.36
N ALA A 59 -24.61 -8.92 -19.52
CA ALA A 59 -24.71 -10.33 -19.84
C ALA A 59 -26.17 -10.78 -20.00
N ASP A 60 -27.10 -10.26 -19.21
CA ASP A 60 -28.52 -10.61 -19.31
C ASP A 60 -29.22 -9.90 -20.47
N SER A 61 -28.89 -8.64 -20.77
CA SER A 61 -29.40 -7.95 -21.97
C SER A 61 -28.97 -8.61 -23.28
N SER A 62 -27.75 -9.15 -23.36
CA SER A 62 -27.29 -9.89 -24.54
C SER A 62 -27.94 -11.26 -24.72
N LYS A 63 -28.40 -11.92 -23.66
CA LYS A 63 -29.10 -13.22 -23.72
C LYS A 63 -30.56 -13.11 -24.16
N ASN A 64 -31.16 -11.93 -24.12
CA ASN A 64 -32.56 -11.68 -24.51
C ASN A 64 -32.71 -11.28 -25.99
N VAL A 65 -31.65 -11.43 -26.79
CA VAL A 65 -31.61 -11.04 -28.23
C VAL A 65 -31.64 -12.26 -29.17
N ASP A 66 -31.82 -13.47 -28.64
CA ASP A 66 -32.05 -14.71 -29.43
C ASP A 66 -33.54 -15.12 -29.46
#